data_AF-A0A663DSV7-F1
#
_entry.id   AF-A0A663DSV7-F1
#
_cell.length_a   1.000
_cell.length_b   1.000
_cell.length_c   1.000
_cell.angle_alpha   90.00
_cell.angle_beta   90.00
_cell.angle_gamma   90.00
#
_symmetry.space_group_name_H-M   'P 1'
#
loop_
_entity.id
_entity.type
_entity.pdbx_description
1 polymer ?
#
loop_
_entity_poly.entity_id
_entity_poly.type
_entity_poly.pdbx_seq_one_letter_code
_entity_poly.pdbx_strand_id
1 'polypeptide(L)'
;DVPDVPPPTDSTPEILKRALSGLSARWKNWWIRGILTLAMISVFFLIIYLGSFMLMLLVLSIQVKCYHEIITIGYRVYHSYDLPWFRSLSWYFLLCVNYFFYGETVADYFATFVQRREQLQFLIRYHRFISFALYLTGFCMFVLSLVKKHYRLQFYMFAWTHVTLLITVTQSHLLSPKKTWEGFIGGFFSTVVFGFIFSYFLAQHQYFVCPVEYNSETNRFMTECEPSELFQMKKYSVPPLLQAVLGWETVNMYPFQMHSIALSTFASLIGPFGGFFASGFKRAFKIKDFADTIPGHGGIMDRFDCQYLMATFVHVYITSFIRGPNPSKLLKQLLILQPEQQLSVYKTLKSHLVEKGILQPSLRG
;
A
#
# COMPACT_ATOMS: atom_id res chain seq x y z
N ASP A 1 -9.25 34.73 6.27
CA ASP A 1 -7.94 34.76 5.60
C ASP A 1 -7.04 33.67 6.14
N VAL A 2 -6.56 32.76 5.27
CA VAL A 2 -5.54 31.77 5.66
C VAL A 2 -4.19 32.52 5.69
N PRO A 3 -3.50 32.57 6.84
CA PRO A 3 -2.20 33.22 6.95
C PRO A 3 -1.17 32.50 6.08
N ASP A 4 -0.27 33.27 5.46
CA ASP A 4 0.77 32.73 4.58
C ASP A 4 1.71 31.82 5.38
N VAL A 5 1.83 30.56 4.94
CA VAL A 5 2.71 29.57 5.57
C VAL A 5 4.16 29.92 5.20
N PRO A 6 5.07 30.08 6.18
CA PRO A 6 6.47 30.39 5.88
C PRO A 6 7.10 29.26 5.03
N PRO A 7 7.95 29.60 4.05
CA PRO A 7 8.59 28.62 3.18
C PRO A 7 9.42 27.64 4.00
N PRO A 8 9.52 26.37 3.59
CA PRO A 8 10.31 25.39 4.34
C PRO A 8 11.82 25.72 4.28
N THR A 9 12.54 25.31 5.31
CA THR A 9 13.99 25.52 5.45
C THR A 9 14.78 24.57 4.53
N ASP A 10 15.79 25.09 3.81
CA ASP A 10 16.66 24.32 2.91
C ASP A 10 17.39 23.18 3.64
N SER A 11 17.00 21.94 3.30
CA SER A 11 17.48 20.69 3.89
C SER A 11 18.74 20.11 3.21
N THR A 12 19.38 20.84 2.30
CA THR A 12 20.54 20.32 1.55
C THR A 12 21.73 20.01 2.48
N PRO A 13 22.33 18.80 2.43
CA PRO A 13 23.47 18.45 3.27
C PRO A 13 24.68 19.39 3.09
N GLU A 14 25.32 19.78 4.19
CA GLU A 14 26.52 20.64 4.23
C GLU A 14 27.63 20.17 3.27
N ILE A 15 27.87 18.85 3.22
CA ILE A 15 28.88 18.23 2.35
C ILE A 15 28.57 18.49 0.87
N LEU A 16 27.30 18.38 0.49
CA LEU A 16 26.83 18.63 -0.87
C LEU A 16 26.86 20.13 -1.20
N LYS A 17 26.57 20.99 -0.21
CA LYS A 17 26.68 22.46 -0.34
C LYS A 17 28.13 22.89 -0.60
N ARG A 18 29.10 22.28 0.10
CA ARG A 18 30.53 22.56 -0.07
C ARG A 18 31.06 22.05 -1.40
N ALA A 19 30.71 20.82 -1.78
CA ALA A 19 31.13 20.20 -3.04
C ALA A 19 30.61 20.95 -4.28
N LEU A 20 29.43 21.55 -4.21
CA LEU A 20 28.79 22.27 -5.32
C LEU A 20 28.88 23.79 -5.17
N SER A 21 29.78 24.31 -4.33
CA SER A 21 29.89 25.74 -4.03
C SER A 21 30.34 26.59 -5.23
N GLY A 22 31.11 26.02 -6.16
CA GLY A 22 31.62 26.71 -7.35
C GLY A 22 30.69 26.71 -8.57
N LEU A 23 29.50 26.09 -8.49
CA LEU A 23 28.58 25.96 -9.61
C LEU A 23 27.45 26.99 -9.56
N SER A 24 27.01 27.46 -10.73
CA SER A 24 25.81 28.30 -10.83
C SER A 24 24.57 27.57 -10.28
N ALA A 25 23.59 28.34 -9.77
CA ALA A 25 22.41 27.79 -9.10
C ALA A 25 21.64 26.73 -9.93
N ARG A 26 21.59 26.89 -11.25
CA ARG A 26 20.95 25.91 -12.16
C ARG A 26 21.68 24.57 -12.16
N TRP A 27 23.00 24.59 -12.31
CA TRP A 27 23.84 23.40 -12.34
C TRP A 27 23.92 22.73 -10.97
N LYS A 28 23.97 23.53 -9.89
CA LYS A 28 23.87 23.03 -8.52
C LYS A 28 22.58 22.24 -8.31
N ASN A 29 21.43 22.78 -8.72
CA ASN A 29 20.15 22.09 -8.60
C ASN A 29 20.06 20.83 -9.48
N TRP A 30 20.63 20.85 -10.69
CA TRP A 30 20.67 19.68 -11.56
C TRP A 30 21.49 18.54 -10.95
N TRP A 31 22.68 18.84 -10.42
CA TRP A 31 23.54 17.87 -9.74
C TRP A 31 22.94 17.34 -8.44
N ILE A 32 22.39 18.22 -7.60
CA ILE A 32 21.68 17.80 -6.37
C ILE A 32 20.55 16.82 -6.73
N ARG A 33 19.76 17.15 -7.76
CA ARG A 33 18.68 16.28 -8.20
C ARG A 33 19.21 14.93 -8.70
N GLY A 34 20.19 14.93 -9.61
CA GLY A 34 20.75 13.71 -10.20
C GLY A 34 21.38 12.79 -9.16
N ILE A 35 22.21 13.32 -8.25
CA ILE A 35 22.86 12.53 -7.19
C ILE A 35 21.81 11.93 -6.25
N LEU A 36 20.82 12.73 -5.82
CA LEU A 36 19.76 12.23 -4.95
C LEU A 36 18.86 11.21 -5.65
N THR A 37 18.56 11.38 -6.95
CA THR A 37 17.80 10.38 -7.72
C THR A 37 18.56 9.05 -7.81
N LEU A 38 19.85 9.08 -8.15
CA LEU A 38 20.68 7.88 -8.21
C LEU A 38 20.76 7.18 -6.84
N ALA A 39 20.97 7.95 -5.78
CA ALA A 39 20.99 7.44 -4.41
C ALA A 39 19.66 6.79 -4.03
N MET A 40 18.52 7.44 -4.34
CA MET A 40 17.19 6.88 -4.08
C MET A 40 16.93 5.59 -4.83
N ILE A 41 17.31 5.51 -6.12
CA ILE A 41 17.17 4.30 -6.93
C ILE A 41 18.03 3.17 -6.33
N SER A 42 19.29 3.46 -6.02
CA SER A 42 20.21 2.48 -5.42
C SER A 42 19.71 1.95 -4.08
N VAL A 43 19.22 2.84 -3.21
CA VAL A 43 18.65 2.45 -1.91
C VAL A 43 17.38 1.62 -2.09
N PHE A 44 16.52 1.97 -3.06
CA PHE A 44 15.32 1.21 -3.33
C PHE A 44 15.62 -0.22 -3.81
N PHE A 45 16.56 -0.40 -4.74
CA PHE A 45 17.00 -1.74 -5.17
C PHE A 45 17.67 -2.53 -4.06
N LEU A 46 18.45 -1.87 -3.19
CA LEU A 46 19.03 -2.51 -2.01
C LEU A 46 17.94 -3.01 -1.05
N ILE A 47 16.90 -2.20 -0.80
CA ILE A 47 15.78 -2.58 0.06
C ILE A 47 15.00 -3.74 -0.55
N ILE A 48 14.78 -3.74 -1.86
CA ILE A 48 14.18 -4.88 -2.57
C ILE A 48 15.03 -6.12 -2.35
N TYR A 49 16.35 -6.04 -2.54
CA TYR A 49 17.27 -7.16 -2.35
C TYR A 49 17.22 -7.74 -0.93
N LEU A 50 17.05 -6.89 0.09
CA LEU A 50 16.92 -7.32 1.49
C LEU A 50 15.57 -7.98 1.83
N GLY A 51 14.60 -7.98 0.91
CA GLY A 51 13.36 -8.75 1.00
C GLY A 51 12.13 -8.00 1.52
N SER A 52 11.02 -8.75 1.62
CA SER A 52 9.67 -8.25 1.91
C SER A 52 9.52 -7.57 3.26
N PHE A 53 10.25 -8.02 4.29
CA PHE A 53 10.25 -7.37 5.60
C PHE A 53 10.81 -5.94 5.54
N MET A 54 11.90 -5.71 4.79
CA MET A 54 12.46 -4.37 4.61
C MET A 54 11.55 -3.47 3.78
N LEU A 55 10.83 -4.03 2.80
CA LEU A 55 9.79 -3.30 2.06
C LEU A 55 8.63 -2.86 2.97
N MET A 56 8.18 -3.72 3.88
CA MET A 56 7.15 -3.36 4.86
C MET A 56 7.61 -2.21 5.78
N LEU A 57 8.86 -2.27 6.28
CA LEU A 57 9.44 -1.19 7.08
C LEU A 57 9.60 0.11 6.29
N LEU A 58 9.97 0.04 5.01
CA LEU A 58 10.04 1.19 4.13
C LEU A 58 8.67 1.83 3.95
N VAL A 59 7.63 1.04 3.66
CA VAL A 59 6.25 1.53 3.50
C VAL A 59 5.75 2.20 4.78
N LEU A 60 5.97 1.57 5.94
CA LEU A 60 5.62 2.14 7.24
C LEU A 60 6.36 3.46 7.50
N SER A 61 7.66 3.53 7.15
CA SER A 61 8.47 4.74 7.32
C SER A 61 7.99 5.88 6.43
N ILE A 62 7.66 5.59 5.16
CA ILE A 62 7.09 6.56 4.23
C ILE A 62 5.75 7.07 4.76
N GLN A 63 4.86 6.18 5.20
CA GLN A 63 3.57 6.53 5.78
C GLN A 63 3.69 7.44 7.00
N VAL A 64 4.58 7.11 7.95
CA VAL A 64 4.86 7.93 9.13
C VAL A 64 5.36 9.32 8.74
N LYS A 65 6.25 9.42 7.75
CA LYS A 65 6.78 10.70 7.28
C LYS A 65 5.73 11.53 6.54
N CYS A 66 4.96 10.91 5.64
CA CYS A 66 3.83 11.52 4.96
C CYS A 66 2.80 12.09 5.95
N TYR A 67 2.42 11.29 6.95
CA TYR A 67 1.49 11.72 8.01
C TYR A 67 2.04 12.90 8.79
N HIS A 68 3.32 12.85 9.18
CA HIS A 68 3.98 13.94 9.87
C HIS A 68 3.96 15.25 9.06
N GLU A 69 4.23 15.20 7.74
CA GLU A 69 4.21 16.37 6.86
C GLU A 69 2.82 17.04 6.83
N ILE A 70 1.75 16.26 6.60
CA ILE A 70 0.37 16.80 6.55
C ILE A 70 -0.09 17.34 7.91
N ILE A 71 0.15 16.60 8.98
CA ILE A 71 -0.21 17.05 10.33
C ILE A 71 0.51 18.34 10.70
N THR A 72 1.80 18.46 10.34
CA THR A 72 2.60 19.67 10.57
C THR A 72 2.03 20.90 9.85
N ILE A 73 1.47 20.73 8.65
CA ILE A 73 0.77 21.83 7.96
C ILE A 73 -0.46 22.28 8.73
N GLY A 74 -1.28 21.34 9.22
CA GLY A 74 -2.42 21.66 10.07
C GLY A 74 -1.98 22.51 11.27
N TYR A 75 -0.92 22.10 11.96
CA TYR A 75 -0.35 22.87 13.07
C TYR A 75 0.05 24.30 12.69
N ARG A 76 0.74 24.47 11.54
CA ARG A 76 1.19 25.78 11.08
C ARG A 76 0.03 26.70 10.69
N VAL A 77 -0.96 26.17 9.97
CA VAL A 77 -2.12 26.91 9.45
C VAL A 77 -3.03 27.39 10.58
N TYR A 78 -3.29 26.53 11.55
CA TYR A 78 -4.22 26.83 12.64
C TYR A 78 -3.56 27.49 13.86
N HIS A 79 -2.29 27.87 13.75
CA HIS A 79 -1.50 28.64 14.72
C HIS A 79 -1.82 28.22 16.16
N SER A 80 -1.61 26.94 16.46
CA SER A 80 -1.99 26.38 17.75
C SER A 80 -1.12 27.00 18.85
N TYR A 81 -1.66 28.00 19.55
CA TYR A 81 -1.28 28.29 20.93
C TYR A 81 -1.15 26.97 21.68
N ASP A 82 -0.03 26.74 22.36
CA ASP A 82 0.40 25.51 23.04
C ASP A 82 -0.75 24.64 23.58
N LEU A 83 -1.40 23.88 22.70
CA LEU A 83 -2.51 23.01 23.03
C LEU A 83 -1.88 21.72 23.55
N PRO A 84 -1.97 21.45 24.87
CA PRO A 84 -1.32 20.29 25.43
C PRO A 84 -1.92 19.02 24.82
N TRP A 85 -1.08 18.00 24.61
CA TRP A 85 -1.45 16.66 24.15
C TRP A 85 -1.91 16.46 22.70
N PHE A 86 -2.22 17.51 21.93
CA PHE A 86 -2.77 17.31 20.59
C PHE A 86 -1.81 16.55 19.64
N ARG A 87 -0.49 16.74 19.79
CA ARG A 87 0.53 16.01 19.01
C ARG A 87 0.57 14.53 19.37
N SER A 88 0.63 14.23 20.67
CA SER A 88 0.62 12.86 21.18
C SER A 88 -0.65 12.12 20.78
N LEU A 89 -1.79 12.80 20.82
CA LEU A 89 -3.08 12.25 20.42
C LEU A 89 -3.14 11.94 18.92
N SER A 90 -2.57 12.79 18.07
CA SER A 90 -2.53 12.53 16.63
C SER A 90 -1.69 11.30 16.29
N TRP A 91 -0.51 11.18 16.90
CA TRP A 91 0.33 9.98 16.78
C TRP A 91 -0.33 8.71 17.34
N TYR A 92 -1.09 8.83 18.42
CA TYR A 92 -1.87 7.73 18.99
C TYR A 92 -2.89 7.17 17.97
N PHE A 93 -3.64 8.04 17.31
CA PHE A 93 -4.59 7.60 16.28
C PHE A 93 -3.92 6.97 15.06
N LEU A 94 -2.73 7.45 14.65
CA LEU A 94 -1.95 6.78 13.60
C LEU A 94 -1.60 5.34 13.99
N LEU A 95 -1.13 5.12 15.23
CA LEU A 95 -0.81 3.78 15.72
C LEU A 95 -2.07 2.90 15.78
N CYS A 96 -3.17 3.43 16.30
CA CYS A 96 -4.44 2.71 16.41
C CYS A 96 -4.94 2.23 15.04
N VAL A 97 -4.93 3.12 14.04
CA VAL A 97 -5.38 2.81 12.67
C VAL A 97 -4.44 1.80 11.99
N ASN A 98 -3.12 1.94 12.17
CA ASN A 98 -2.17 0.96 11.63
C ASN A 98 -2.32 -0.41 12.27
N TYR A 99 -2.53 -0.47 13.59
CA TYR A 99 -2.81 -1.73 14.27
C TYR A 99 -4.08 -2.38 13.72
N PHE A 100 -5.16 -1.60 13.52
CA PHE A 100 -6.41 -2.12 12.96
C PHE A 100 -6.25 -2.68 11.53
N PHE A 101 -5.64 -1.92 10.61
CA PHE A 101 -5.55 -2.35 9.21
C PHE A 101 -4.44 -3.38 8.94
N TYR A 102 -3.28 -3.23 9.58
CA TYR A 102 -2.10 -4.05 9.27
C TYR A 102 -1.75 -5.07 10.35
N GLY A 103 -2.35 -5.00 11.54
CA GLY A 103 -2.03 -5.88 12.66
C GLY A 103 -2.18 -7.37 12.34
N GLU A 104 -3.27 -7.76 11.66
CA GLU A 104 -3.48 -9.16 11.24
C GLU A 104 -2.43 -9.61 10.20
N THR A 105 -2.06 -8.74 9.26
CA THR A 105 -1.06 -9.06 8.22
C THR A 105 0.35 -9.22 8.81
N VAL A 106 0.72 -8.34 9.75
CA VAL A 106 2.00 -8.44 10.48
C VAL A 106 2.02 -9.70 11.33
N ALA A 107 0.91 -10.01 12.00
CA ALA A 107 0.75 -11.22 12.80
C ALA A 107 0.92 -12.50 11.97
N ASP A 108 0.36 -12.55 10.76
CA ASP A 108 0.53 -13.67 9.84
C ASP A 108 1.99 -13.86 9.41
N TYR A 109 2.72 -12.76 9.18
CA TYR A 109 4.15 -12.81 8.82
C TYR A 109 5.02 -13.39 9.96
N PHE A 110 4.67 -13.08 11.20
CA PHE A 110 5.36 -13.56 12.39
C PHE A 110 4.65 -14.73 13.09
N ALA A 111 3.76 -15.45 12.39
CA ALA A 111 2.89 -16.44 13.00
C ALA A 111 3.64 -17.49 13.85
N THR A 112 4.79 -17.98 13.37
CA THR A 112 5.63 -18.96 14.11
C THR A 112 6.21 -18.40 15.40
N PHE A 113 6.59 -17.11 15.40
CA PHE A 113 7.10 -16.42 16.59
C PHE A 113 5.98 -16.09 17.57
N VAL A 114 4.85 -15.62 17.04
CA VAL A 114 3.69 -15.22 17.85
C VAL A 114 3.01 -16.43 18.50
N GLN A 115 2.90 -17.56 17.79
CA GLN A 115 2.32 -18.78 18.36
C GLN A 115 3.13 -19.35 19.54
N ARG A 116 4.40 -18.98 19.67
CA ARG A 116 5.26 -19.44 20.77
C ARG A 116 5.08 -18.67 22.08
N ARG A 117 4.37 -17.53 22.06
CA ARG A 117 4.17 -16.64 23.22
C ARG A 117 2.68 -16.41 23.46
N GLU A 118 2.15 -16.89 24.58
CA GLU A 118 0.72 -16.79 24.93
C GLU A 118 0.21 -15.32 24.96
N GLN A 119 1.03 -14.38 25.42
CA GLN A 119 0.71 -12.95 25.44
C GLN A 119 0.49 -12.36 24.04
N LEU A 120 1.24 -12.80 23.04
CA LEU A 120 1.10 -12.32 21.66
C LEU A 120 -0.10 -12.97 20.96
N GLN A 121 -0.48 -14.19 21.36
CA GLN A 121 -1.69 -14.83 20.83
C GLN A 121 -2.98 -14.08 21.23
N PHE A 122 -3.03 -13.52 22.44
CA PHE A 122 -4.15 -12.69 22.89
C PHE A 122 -4.36 -11.48 21.98
N LEU A 123 -3.28 -10.80 21.59
CA LEU A 123 -3.31 -9.63 20.71
C LEU A 123 -3.89 -9.94 19.32
N ILE A 124 -3.62 -11.13 18.77
CA ILE A 124 -4.19 -11.54 17.47
C ILE A 124 -5.65 -11.97 17.66
N ARG A 125 -5.94 -12.82 18.65
CA ARG A 125 -7.27 -13.40 18.85
C ARG A 125 -8.34 -12.33 19.07
N TYR A 126 -8.00 -11.29 19.83
CA TYR A 126 -8.90 -10.18 20.14
C TYR A 126 -8.55 -8.90 19.38
N HIS A 127 -7.79 -8.99 18.29
CA HIS A 127 -7.30 -7.85 17.50
C HIS A 127 -8.39 -6.80 17.21
N ARG A 128 -9.57 -7.24 16.73
CA ARG A 128 -10.70 -6.35 16.42
C ARG A 128 -11.27 -5.64 17.65
N PHE A 129 -11.41 -6.36 18.77
CA PHE A 129 -11.88 -5.79 20.03
C PHE A 129 -10.87 -4.80 20.62
N ILE A 130 -9.59 -5.16 20.62
CA ILE A 130 -8.49 -4.31 21.08
C ILE A 130 -8.41 -3.05 20.24
N SER A 131 -8.52 -3.16 18.91
CA SER A 131 -8.55 -2.00 18.01
C SER A 131 -9.70 -1.05 18.32
N PHE A 132 -10.90 -1.58 18.58
CA PHE A 132 -12.06 -0.78 18.99
C PHE A 132 -11.84 -0.10 20.35
N ALA A 133 -11.31 -0.82 21.33
CA ALA A 133 -11.02 -0.28 22.65
C ALA A 133 -9.95 0.83 22.60
N LEU A 134 -8.89 0.65 21.80
CA LEU A 134 -7.87 1.67 21.56
C LEU A 134 -8.48 2.93 20.93
N TYR A 135 -9.34 2.78 19.92
CA TYR A 135 -10.01 3.93 19.31
C TYR A 135 -10.89 4.69 20.31
N LEU A 136 -11.71 3.97 21.10
CA LEU A 136 -12.53 4.57 22.17
C LEU A 136 -11.69 5.29 23.22
N THR A 137 -10.55 4.71 23.59
CA THR A 137 -9.61 5.31 24.54
C THR A 137 -9.07 6.64 24.00
N GLY A 138 -8.65 6.66 22.73
CA GLY A 138 -8.22 7.90 22.06
C GLY A 138 -9.33 8.94 22.01
N PHE A 139 -10.57 8.54 21.74
CA PHE A 139 -11.72 9.44 21.76
C PHE A 139 -11.98 10.03 23.17
N CYS A 140 -11.94 9.22 24.22
CA CYS A 140 -12.04 9.70 25.60
C CYS A 140 -10.89 10.66 25.95
N MET A 141 -9.66 10.35 25.56
CA MET A 141 -8.51 11.25 25.75
C MET A 141 -8.69 12.59 25.02
N PHE A 142 -9.26 12.58 23.81
CA PHE A 142 -9.61 13.81 23.10
C PHE A 142 -10.62 14.65 23.91
N VAL A 143 -11.70 14.05 24.38
CA VAL A 143 -12.73 14.74 25.17
C VAL A 143 -12.15 15.32 26.45
N LEU A 144 -11.29 14.58 27.15
CA LEU A 144 -10.60 15.06 28.35
C LEU A 144 -9.58 16.18 28.07
N SER A 145 -9.04 16.24 26.85
CA SER A 145 -8.11 17.30 26.43
C SER A 145 -8.81 18.63 26.08
N LEU A 146 -10.15 18.69 26.09
CA LEU A 146 -10.89 19.86 25.66
C LEU A 146 -10.72 21.05 26.61
N VAL A 147 -10.26 22.19 26.09
CA VAL A 147 -10.02 23.42 26.84
C VAL A 147 -11.07 24.47 26.46
N LYS A 148 -11.66 25.11 27.49
CA LYS A 148 -12.62 26.22 27.32
C LYS A 148 -12.01 27.32 26.43
N LYS A 149 -12.85 27.94 25.57
CA LYS A 149 -12.49 28.93 24.54
C LYS A 149 -11.82 28.38 23.27
N HIS A 150 -11.33 27.14 23.24
CA HIS A 150 -10.61 26.60 22.06
C HIS A 150 -11.29 25.38 21.42
N TYR A 151 -12.53 25.06 21.83
CA TYR A 151 -13.28 23.90 21.32
C TYR A 151 -13.31 23.83 19.78
N ARG A 152 -13.67 24.92 19.11
CA ARG A 152 -13.78 24.97 17.64
C ARG A 152 -12.46 24.59 16.97
N LEU A 153 -11.34 25.09 17.49
CA LEU A 153 -10.00 24.77 16.99
C LEU A 153 -9.64 23.30 17.24
N GLN A 154 -9.92 22.78 18.45
CA GLN A 154 -9.67 21.39 18.80
C GLN A 154 -10.48 20.41 17.95
N PHE A 155 -11.74 20.73 17.64
CA PHE A 155 -12.57 19.92 16.74
C PHE A 155 -12.08 19.99 15.28
N TYR A 156 -11.66 21.15 14.78
CA TYR A 156 -11.07 21.23 13.44
C TYR A 156 -9.79 20.41 13.32
N MET A 157 -8.96 20.46 14.36
CA MET A 157 -7.72 19.71 14.44
C MET A 157 -7.96 18.20 14.59
N PHE A 158 -8.94 17.78 15.38
CA PHE A 158 -9.37 16.38 15.48
C PHE A 158 -9.90 15.86 14.14
N ALA A 159 -10.73 16.65 13.45
CA ALA A 159 -11.21 16.34 12.12
C ALA A 159 -10.05 16.28 11.11
N TRP A 160 -9.09 17.21 11.19
CA TRP A 160 -7.88 17.21 10.37
C TRP A 160 -7.08 15.93 10.53
N THR A 161 -6.89 15.45 11.77
CA THR A 161 -6.22 14.18 12.04
C THR A 161 -6.96 13.01 11.40
N HIS A 162 -8.28 12.92 11.56
CA HIS A 162 -9.06 11.82 10.97
C HIS A 162 -9.12 11.89 9.44
N VAL A 163 -9.24 13.07 8.86
CA VAL A 163 -9.16 13.28 7.42
C VAL A 163 -7.75 12.94 6.93
N THR A 164 -6.70 13.31 7.65
CA THR A 164 -5.31 12.95 7.28
C THR A 164 -5.09 11.46 7.36
N LEU A 165 -5.62 10.76 8.37
CA LEU A 165 -5.57 9.29 8.46
C LEU A 165 -6.39 8.64 7.35
N LEU A 166 -7.58 9.18 7.06
CA LEU A 166 -8.35 8.75 5.89
C LEU A 166 -7.56 9.00 4.60
N ILE A 167 -6.76 10.08 4.54
CA ILE A 167 -5.93 10.44 3.40
C ILE A 167 -4.75 9.48 3.22
N THR A 168 -4.01 9.25 4.29
CA THR A 168 -2.76 8.49 4.28
C THR A 168 -2.98 6.99 4.39
N VAL A 169 -4.14 6.55 4.88
CA VAL A 169 -4.44 5.13 5.12
C VAL A 169 -5.62 4.62 4.28
N THR A 170 -6.59 5.46 3.90
CA THR A 170 -7.91 4.98 3.41
C THR A 170 -8.34 5.52 2.03
N GLN A 171 -7.59 6.39 1.33
CA GLN A 171 -8.12 7.08 0.14
C GLN A 171 -8.37 6.17 -1.06
N SER A 172 -9.63 5.79 -1.21
CA SER A 172 -10.17 5.24 -2.43
C SER A 172 -11.60 5.74 -2.69
N HIS A 173 -11.86 7.04 -2.53
CA HIS A 173 -13.11 7.63 -3.03
C HIS A 173 -13.09 9.16 -2.92
N LEU A 174 -12.77 9.89 -3.99
CA LEU A 174 -13.27 11.25 -4.32
C LEU A 174 -12.45 11.83 -5.48
N LEU A 175 -13.11 12.11 -6.61
CA LEU A 175 -12.51 12.55 -7.86
C LEU A 175 -13.07 13.93 -8.25
N SER A 176 -12.18 14.87 -8.62
CA SER A 176 -12.52 16.14 -9.28
C SER A 176 -11.57 16.36 -10.47
N PRO A 177 -12.08 16.73 -11.66
CA PRO A 177 -11.28 16.81 -12.87
C PRO A 177 -10.77 18.23 -13.12
N LYS A 178 -9.54 18.33 -13.66
CA LYS A 178 -9.14 19.27 -14.73
C LYS A 178 -7.64 19.16 -15.02
N LYS A 179 -7.26 18.30 -15.97
CA LYS A 179 -6.04 18.45 -16.79
C LYS A 179 -6.22 17.78 -18.16
N THR A 180 -5.34 18.20 -19.07
CA THR A 180 -5.32 18.05 -20.52
C THR A 180 -5.34 16.59 -21.02
N TRP A 181 -6.18 16.35 -22.03
CA TRP A 181 -6.52 15.03 -22.60
C TRP A 181 -5.35 14.33 -23.31
N GLU A 182 -4.44 15.10 -23.91
CA GLU A 182 -3.38 14.58 -24.80
C GLU A 182 -2.29 13.80 -24.05
N GLY A 183 -1.80 14.32 -22.91
CA GLY A 183 -0.82 13.63 -22.07
C GLY A 183 -1.39 12.41 -21.35
N PHE A 184 -2.70 12.39 -21.11
CA PHE A 184 -3.40 11.29 -20.45
C PHE A 184 -3.52 10.07 -21.38
N ILE A 185 -3.84 10.29 -22.66
CA ILE A 185 -3.93 9.21 -23.65
C ILE A 185 -2.55 8.59 -23.92
N GLY A 186 -1.52 9.41 -24.12
CA GLY A 186 -0.16 8.89 -24.33
C GLY A 186 0.37 8.11 -23.12
N GLY A 187 0.11 8.63 -21.91
CA GLY A 187 0.42 7.94 -20.66
C GLY A 187 -0.30 6.60 -20.54
N PHE A 188 -1.59 6.55 -20.87
CA PHE A 188 -2.39 5.32 -20.86
C PHE A 188 -1.77 4.20 -21.70
N PHE A 189 -1.53 4.45 -22.99
CA PHE A 189 -0.96 3.43 -23.87
C PHE A 189 0.46 3.02 -23.44
N SER A 190 1.29 4.00 -23.06
CA SER A 190 2.65 3.72 -22.61
C SER A 190 2.67 2.87 -21.35
N THR A 191 1.80 3.13 -20.37
CA THR A 191 1.75 2.38 -19.11
C THR A 191 1.26 0.95 -19.33
N VAL A 192 0.26 0.74 -20.19
CA VAL A 192 -0.26 -0.60 -20.50
C VAL A 192 0.79 -1.45 -21.23
N VAL A 193 1.44 -0.90 -22.27
CA VAL A 193 2.48 -1.61 -23.02
C VAL A 193 3.68 -1.93 -22.12
N PHE A 194 4.15 -0.94 -21.34
CA PHE A 194 5.25 -1.15 -20.42
C PHE A 194 4.91 -2.18 -19.34
N GLY A 195 3.72 -2.11 -18.73
CA GLY A 195 3.26 -3.08 -17.73
C GLY A 195 3.20 -4.51 -18.28
N PHE A 196 2.71 -4.68 -19.51
CA PHE A 196 2.64 -5.98 -20.16
C PHE A 196 4.02 -6.60 -20.42
N ILE A 197 4.98 -5.80 -20.90
CA ILE A 197 6.36 -6.26 -21.16
C ILE A 197 7.11 -6.50 -19.85
N PHE A 198 6.99 -5.59 -18.89
CA PHE A 198 7.73 -5.67 -17.64
C PHE A 198 7.23 -6.83 -16.76
N SER A 199 5.94 -7.12 -16.76
CA SER A 199 5.39 -8.29 -16.06
C SER A 199 5.89 -9.61 -16.63
N TYR A 200 6.09 -9.71 -17.95
CA TYR A 200 6.73 -10.88 -18.58
C TYR A 200 8.16 -11.09 -18.05
N PHE A 201 8.96 -10.03 -17.99
CA PHE A 201 10.34 -10.11 -17.50
C PHE A 201 10.42 -10.47 -16.01
N LEU A 202 9.57 -9.87 -15.18
CA LEU A 202 9.56 -10.16 -13.74
C LEU A 202 9.08 -11.58 -13.43
N ALA A 203 8.12 -12.12 -14.20
CA ALA A 203 7.60 -13.48 -14.01
C ALA A 203 8.64 -14.58 -14.25
N GLN A 204 9.74 -14.28 -14.95
CA GLN A 204 10.85 -15.22 -15.16
C GLN A 204 11.72 -15.41 -13.92
N HIS A 205 11.66 -14.50 -12.97
CA HIS A 205 12.53 -14.50 -11.78
C HIS A 205 11.79 -15.10 -10.59
N GLN A 206 12.23 -16.27 -10.12
CA GLN A 206 11.60 -16.99 -8.99
C GLN A 206 11.51 -16.14 -7.72
N TYR A 207 12.44 -15.22 -7.51
CA TYR A 207 12.44 -14.28 -6.39
C TYR A 207 11.14 -13.45 -6.27
N PHE A 208 10.53 -13.06 -7.39
CA PHE A 208 9.30 -12.25 -7.40
C PHE A 208 8.01 -13.08 -7.41
N VAL A 209 8.13 -14.37 -7.67
CA VAL A 209 7.00 -15.29 -7.85
C VAL A 209 6.79 -16.16 -6.62
N CYS A 210 7.88 -16.59 -6.00
CA CYS A 210 7.87 -17.51 -4.88
C CYS A 210 7.85 -16.79 -3.53
N PRO A 211 7.02 -17.24 -2.57
CA PRO A 211 7.09 -16.74 -1.20
C PRO A 211 8.44 -17.13 -0.57
N VAL A 212 8.96 -16.27 0.30
CA VAL A 212 10.18 -16.56 1.07
C VAL A 212 9.82 -17.53 2.20
N GLU A 213 10.40 -18.72 2.17
CA GLU A 213 10.25 -19.72 3.23
C GLU A 213 11.58 -19.90 4.00
N TYR A 214 11.48 -20.11 5.31
CA TYR A 214 12.64 -20.36 6.16
C TYR A 214 12.87 -21.87 6.26
N ASN A 215 14.00 -22.36 5.75
CA ASN A 215 14.37 -23.76 5.89
C ASN A 215 15.14 -23.97 7.21
N SER A 216 14.56 -24.77 8.11
CA SER A 216 15.14 -25.12 9.41
C SER A 216 16.39 -25.99 9.32
N GLU A 217 16.61 -26.69 8.22
CA GLU A 217 17.75 -27.59 8.04
C GLU A 217 19.02 -26.85 7.61
N THR A 218 18.87 -25.82 6.77
CA THR A 218 20.00 -25.05 6.23
C THR A 218 20.20 -23.70 6.92
N ASN A 219 19.31 -23.31 7.84
CA ASN A 219 19.27 -21.99 8.50
C ASN A 219 19.36 -20.82 7.49
N ARG A 220 18.72 -20.98 6.32
CA ARG A 220 18.71 -19.98 5.26
C ARG A 220 17.28 -19.75 4.76
N PHE A 221 17.02 -18.51 4.35
CA PHE A 221 15.81 -18.15 3.63
C PHE A 221 15.95 -18.62 2.19
N MET A 222 15.04 -19.46 1.72
CA MET A 222 15.01 -19.99 0.36
C MET A 222 13.81 -19.42 -0.39
N THR A 223 13.98 -19.22 -1.71
CA THR A 223 12.92 -18.71 -2.62
C THR A 223 12.62 -19.72 -3.74
N GLU A 224 13.00 -20.98 -3.54
CA GLU A 224 12.74 -22.07 -4.47
C GLU A 224 11.34 -22.64 -4.19
N CYS A 225 10.43 -22.46 -5.14
CA CYS A 225 9.08 -22.99 -5.08
C CYS A 225 8.62 -23.40 -6.49
N GLU A 226 7.57 -24.24 -6.55
CA GLU A 226 6.85 -24.45 -7.80
C GLU A 226 5.93 -23.24 -8.06
N PRO A 227 6.12 -22.50 -9.17
CA PRO A 227 5.32 -21.32 -9.47
C PRO A 227 3.84 -21.65 -9.54
N SER A 228 3.00 -20.82 -8.91
CA SER A 228 1.54 -20.96 -9.01
C SER A 228 1.05 -20.85 -10.47
N GLU A 229 -0.13 -21.40 -10.77
CA GLU A 229 -0.70 -21.40 -12.12
C GLU A 229 -0.76 -20.03 -12.81
N LEU A 230 -0.79 -18.94 -12.02
CA LEU A 230 -0.78 -17.56 -12.51
C LEU A 230 0.53 -17.16 -13.20
N PHE A 231 1.63 -17.79 -12.81
CA PHE A 231 2.99 -17.55 -13.30
C PHE A 231 3.53 -18.73 -14.12
N GLN A 232 2.65 -19.61 -14.60
CA GLN A 232 2.98 -20.65 -15.57
C GLN A 232 2.52 -20.21 -16.97
N MET A 233 3.37 -20.43 -17.98
CA MET A 233 3.04 -20.08 -19.37
C MET A 233 1.87 -20.92 -19.86
N LYS A 234 0.79 -20.27 -20.33
CA LYS A 234 -0.37 -20.93 -20.95
C LYS A 234 -0.53 -20.44 -22.40
N LYS A 235 -1.05 -21.33 -23.26
CA LYS A 235 -1.40 -21.01 -24.65
C LYS A 235 -2.80 -20.44 -24.70
N TYR A 236 -2.96 -19.28 -25.32
CA TYR A 236 -4.25 -18.62 -25.52
C TYR A 236 -4.55 -18.48 -27.02
N SER A 237 -5.80 -18.74 -27.40
CA SER A 237 -6.28 -18.48 -28.75
C SER A 237 -6.56 -16.99 -28.93
N VAL A 238 -6.11 -16.44 -30.04
CA VAL A 238 -6.24 -15.01 -30.34
C VAL A 238 -7.67 -14.72 -30.84
N PRO A 239 -8.30 -13.59 -30.46
CA PRO A 239 -9.61 -13.21 -30.98
C PRO A 239 -9.58 -13.04 -32.52
N PRO A 240 -10.68 -13.30 -33.24
CA PRO A 240 -10.71 -13.25 -34.70
C PRO A 240 -10.26 -11.91 -35.29
N LEU A 241 -10.55 -10.81 -34.58
CA LEU A 241 -10.17 -9.45 -34.98
C LEU A 241 -8.65 -9.24 -34.94
N LEU A 242 -7.96 -9.77 -33.91
CA LEU A 242 -6.51 -9.69 -33.82
C LEU A 242 -5.83 -10.69 -34.75
N GLN A 243 -6.45 -11.85 -34.99
CA GLN A 243 -5.94 -12.86 -35.92
C GLN A 243 -5.84 -12.29 -37.34
N ALA A 244 -6.82 -11.48 -37.76
CA ALA A 244 -6.80 -10.78 -39.05
C ALA A 244 -5.70 -9.72 -39.17
N VAL A 245 -5.24 -9.15 -38.06
CA VAL A 245 -4.22 -8.07 -38.04
C VAL A 245 -2.80 -8.62 -37.83
N LEU A 246 -2.62 -9.61 -36.97
CA LEU A 246 -1.32 -10.14 -36.54
C LEU A 246 -0.94 -11.48 -37.18
N GLY A 247 -1.90 -12.22 -37.75
CA GLY A 247 -1.66 -13.52 -38.40
C GLY A 247 -1.28 -14.66 -37.45
N TRP A 248 -1.40 -14.47 -36.13
CA TRP A 248 -1.09 -15.50 -35.13
C TRP A 248 -2.37 -16.17 -34.62
N GLU A 249 -2.39 -17.51 -34.58
CA GLU A 249 -3.53 -18.29 -34.06
C GLU A 249 -3.45 -18.49 -32.54
N THR A 250 -2.24 -18.62 -32.01
CA THR A 250 -2.00 -18.84 -30.58
C THR A 250 -0.86 -17.96 -30.07
N VAL A 251 -1.00 -17.48 -28.83
CA VAL A 251 0.02 -16.70 -28.14
C VAL A 251 0.32 -17.35 -26.79
N ASN A 252 1.62 -17.49 -26.49
CA ASN A 252 2.08 -17.89 -25.17
C ASN A 252 2.16 -16.66 -24.27
N MET A 253 1.42 -16.65 -23.19
CA MET A 253 1.50 -15.58 -22.19
C MET A 253 1.26 -16.12 -20.79
N TYR A 254 1.79 -15.43 -19.78
CA TYR A 254 1.47 -15.71 -18.40
C TYR A 254 0.06 -15.18 -18.08
N PRO A 255 -0.78 -15.93 -17.37
CA PRO A 255 -2.08 -15.43 -16.90
C PRO A 255 -1.96 -14.10 -16.13
N PHE A 256 -0.86 -13.90 -15.40
CA PHE A 256 -0.57 -12.64 -14.71
C PHE A 256 -0.47 -11.42 -15.63
N GLN A 257 -0.07 -11.57 -16.90
CA GLN A 257 0.00 -10.44 -17.84
C GLN A 257 -1.38 -9.82 -18.10
N MET A 258 -2.45 -10.62 -18.06
CA MET A 258 -3.82 -10.11 -18.18
C MET A 258 -4.22 -9.25 -16.96
N HIS A 259 -3.81 -9.66 -15.77
CA HIS A 259 -3.99 -8.85 -14.56
C HIS A 259 -3.15 -7.56 -14.61
N SER A 260 -1.94 -7.62 -15.17
CA SER A 260 -1.09 -6.44 -15.37
C SER A 260 -1.76 -5.37 -16.24
N ILE A 261 -2.51 -5.76 -17.28
CA ILE A 261 -3.28 -4.83 -18.12
C ILE A 261 -4.32 -4.07 -17.28
N ALA A 262 -5.06 -4.79 -16.42
CA ALA A 262 -6.07 -4.18 -15.54
C ALA A 262 -5.43 -3.21 -14.53
N LEU A 263 -4.32 -3.61 -13.91
CA LEU A 263 -3.56 -2.77 -12.98
C LEU A 263 -3.00 -1.51 -13.67
N SER A 264 -2.45 -1.66 -14.87
CA SER A 264 -1.87 -0.56 -15.67
C SER A 264 -2.92 0.42 -16.18
N THR A 265 -4.10 -0.10 -16.55
CA THR A 265 -5.27 0.70 -16.95
C THR A 265 -5.75 1.57 -15.79
N PHE A 266 -5.88 0.98 -14.59
CA PHE A 266 -6.26 1.76 -13.41
C PHE A 266 -5.17 2.78 -13.03
N ALA A 267 -3.90 2.40 -13.11
CA ALA A 267 -2.79 3.28 -12.79
C ALA A 267 -2.72 4.54 -13.66
N SER A 268 -3.00 4.39 -14.95
CA SER A 268 -3.00 5.52 -15.89
C SER A 268 -4.28 6.34 -15.83
N LEU A 269 -5.44 5.70 -15.64
CA LEU A 269 -6.72 6.40 -15.63
C LEU A 269 -7.01 7.07 -14.28
N ILE A 270 -6.89 6.33 -13.17
CA ILE A 270 -7.31 6.77 -11.85
C ILE A 270 -6.12 7.26 -11.00
N GLY A 271 -4.94 6.67 -11.17
CA GLY A 271 -3.71 7.06 -10.46
C GLY A 271 -3.42 8.57 -10.44
N PRO A 272 -3.49 9.30 -11.58
CA PRO A 272 -3.21 10.73 -11.63
C PRO A 272 -4.12 11.58 -10.73
N PHE A 273 -5.33 11.10 -10.43
CA PHE A 273 -6.25 11.84 -9.60
C PHE A 273 -5.84 11.90 -8.12
N GLY A 274 -5.05 10.94 -7.62
CA GLY A 274 -4.43 11.05 -6.29
C GLY A 274 -3.52 12.29 -6.21
N GLY A 275 -2.72 12.51 -7.26
CA GLY A 275 -1.91 13.72 -7.40
C GLY A 275 -2.74 15.01 -7.56
N PHE A 276 -3.90 14.93 -8.21
CA PHE A 276 -4.80 16.09 -8.31
C PHE A 276 -5.41 16.47 -6.97
N PHE A 277 -5.84 15.49 -6.18
CA PHE A 277 -6.35 15.70 -4.83
C PHE A 277 -5.29 16.38 -3.94
N ALA A 278 -4.08 15.84 -3.93
CA ALA A 278 -2.95 16.42 -3.21
C ALA A 278 -2.61 17.84 -3.69
N SER A 279 -2.60 18.08 -5.01
CA SER A 279 -2.39 19.42 -5.56
C SER A 279 -3.49 20.40 -5.14
N GLY A 280 -4.76 20.02 -5.24
CA GLY A 280 -5.90 20.84 -4.83
C GLY A 280 -5.86 21.19 -3.35
N PHE A 281 -5.53 20.21 -2.50
CA PHE A 281 -5.31 20.41 -1.08
C PHE A 281 -4.23 21.45 -0.80
N LYS A 282 -3.06 21.35 -1.45
CA LYS A 282 -1.97 22.33 -1.31
C LYS A 282 -2.41 23.74 -1.70
N ARG A 283 -3.16 23.88 -2.80
CA ARG A 283 -3.67 25.19 -3.26
C ARG A 283 -4.70 25.80 -2.30
N ALA A 284 -5.54 24.98 -1.66
CA ALA A 284 -6.48 25.46 -0.64
C ALA A 284 -5.78 26.11 0.57
N PHE A 285 -4.56 25.65 0.90
CA PHE A 285 -3.72 26.21 1.97
C PHE A 285 -2.65 27.19 1.48
N LYS A 286 -2.69 27.62 0.21
CA LYS A 286 -1.67 28.50 -0.42
C LYS A 286 -0.23 27.98 -0.31
N ILE A 287 -0.05 26.66 -0.13
CA ILE A 287 1.28 26.03 -0.12
C ILE A 287 1.59 25.41 -1.49
N LYS A 288 2.87 25.25 -1.79
CA LYS A 288 3.34 24.65 -3.05
C LYS A 288 3.68 23.17 -2.90
N ASP A 289 4.37 22.83 -1.82
CA ASP A 289 4.89 21.50 -1.48
C ASP A 289 4.52 21.20 -0.02
N PHE A 290 4.31 19.93 0.35
CA PHE A 290 3.91 19.58 1.73
C PHE A 290 5.05 19.80 2.73
N ALA A 291 6.30 19.63 2.29
CA ALA A 291 7.53 19.88 3.05
C ALA A 291 8.73 20.04 2.10
N ASP A 292 9.91 20.45 2.61
CA ASP A 292 11.19 20.30 1.91
C ASP A 292 12.02 19.17 2.55
N THR A 293 11.44 17.97 2.62
CA THR A 293 12.10 16.82 3.24
C THR A 293 13.25 16.29 2.39
N ILE A 294 13.13 16.35 1.05
CA ILE A 294 14.18 15.90 0.15
C ILE A 294 14.65 17.09 -0.71
N PRO A 295 15.93 17.49 -0.63
CA PRO A 295 16.44 18.65 -1.31
C PRO A 295 16.17 18.63 -2.82
N GLY A 296 15.59 19.71 -3.32
CA GLY A 296 15.25 19.87 -4.74
C GLY A 296 14.11 18.98 -5.24
N HIS A 297 13.45 18.21 -4.38
CA HIS A 297 12.38 17.28 -4.73
C HIS A 297 11.09 17.43 -3.91
N GLY A 298 11.04 18.33 -2.93
CA GLY A 298 9.85 18.60 -2.11
C GLY A 298 9.62 17.55 -1.01
N GLY A 299 8.35 17.37 -0.63
CA GLY A 299 7.92 16.49 0.45
C GLY A 299 7.91 15.01 0.04
N ILE A 300 7.84 14.13 1.02
CA ILE A 300 7.62 12.70 0.75
C ILE A 300 6.17 12.49 0.29
N MET A 301 5.19 13.19 0.90
CA MET A 301 3.79 13.12 0.50
C MET A 301 3.57 13.55 -0.96
N ASP A 302 4.34 14.54 -1.44
CA ASP A 302 4.31 15.00 -2.84
C ASP A 302 4.69 13.92 -3.86
N ARG A 303 5.28 12.79 -3.43
CA ARG A 303 5.68 11.68 -4.31
C ARG A 303 4.83 10.43 -4.17
N PHE A 304 4.11 10.30 -3.05
CA PHE A 304 3.32 9.12 -2.74
C PHE A 304 1.81 9.36 -2.83
N ASP A 305 1.37 10.57 -3.15
CA ASP A 305 -0.03 10.96 -3.32
C ASP A 305 -0.84 10.06 -4.28
N CYS A 306 -0.26 9.66 -5.42
CA CYS A 306 -0.85 8.69 -6.34
C CYS A 306 -0.56 7.22 -5.94
N GLN A 307 0.55 6.97 -5.23
CA GLN A 307 0.96 5.61 -4.85
C GLN A 307 0.07 5.01 -3.77
N TYR A 308 -0.45 5.81 -2.85
CA TYR A 308 -1.42 5.30 -1.86
C TYR A 308 -2.69 4.79 -2.51
N LEU A 309 -3.23 5.55 -3.47
CA LEU A 309 -4.41 5.13 -4.24
C LEU A 309 -4.13 3.84 -5.04
N MET A 310 -2.94 3.74 -5.62
CA MET A 310 -2.50 2.51 -6.30
C MET A 310 -2.36 1.32 -5.36
N ALA A 311 -1.77 1.50 -4.18
CA ALA A 311 -1.59 0.44 -3.20
C ALA A 311 -2.94 -0.13 -2.74
N THR A 312 -3.92 0.73 -2.44
CA THR A 312 -5.27 0.31 -2.07
C THR A 312 -5.94 -0.48 -3.18
N PHE A 313 -5.88 0.02 -4.43
CA PHE A 313 -6.46 -0.68 -5.57
C PHE A 313 -5.79 -2.04 -5.80
N VAL A 314 -4.46 -2.11 -5.79
CA VAL A 314 -3.72 -3.36 -5.96
C VAL A 314 -4.11 -4.36 -4.87
N HIS A 315 -4.23 -3.93 -3.62
CA HIS A 315 -4.64 -4.80 -2.51
C HIS A 315 -6.06 -5.38 -2.72
N VAL A 316 -7.03 -4.52 -3.05
CA VAL A 316 -8.41 -4.95 -3.33
C VAL A 316 -8.44 -5.87 -4.56
N TYR A 317 -7.75 -5.50 -5.63
CA TYR A 317 -7.70 -6.26 -6.86
C TYR A 317 -7.10 -7.66 -6.65
N ILE A 318 -5.97 -7.74 -5.94
CA ILE A 318 -5.35 -9.02 -5.59
C ILE A 318 -6.31 -9.85 -4.73
N THR A 319 -6.92 -9.25 -3.72
CA THR A 319 -7.79 -9.98 -2.79
C THR A 319 -9.08 -10.48 -3.44
N SER A 320 -9.63 -9.72 -4.40
CA SER A 320 -10.90 -10.05 -5.05
C SER A 320 -10.74 -10.92 -6.31
N PHE A 321 -9.70 -10.70 -7.11
CA PHE A 321 -9.57 -11.33 -8.44
C PHE A 321 -8.43 -12.35 -8.54
N ILE A 322 -7.39 -12.25 -7.68
CA ILE A 322 -6.19 -13.09 -7.79
C ILE A 322 -6.14 -14.14 -6.68
N ARG A 323 -6.38 -13.75 -5.42
CA ARG A 323 -6.42 -14.65 -4.27
C ARG A 323 -7.75 -15.42 -4.29
N GLY A 324 -7.73 -16.60 -4.88
CA GLY A 324 -8.77 -17.61 -4.63
C GLY A 324 -8.79 -18.06 -3.16
N PRO A 325 -9.86 -18.73 -2.70
CA PRO A 325 -9.91 -19.30 -1.36
C PRO A 325 -8.78 -20.31 -1.18
N ASN A 326 -7.79 -19.98 -0.33
CA ASN A 326 -6.69 -20.88 -0.03
C ASN A 326 -7.25 -22.12 0.69
N PRO A 327 -7.17 -23.33 0.08
CA PRO A 327 -7.79 -24.53 0.63
C PRO A 327 -7.22 -24.87 2.01
N SER A 328 -5.95 -24.58 2.27
CA SER A 328 -5.30 -24.79 3.57
C SER A 328 -5.85 -23.87 4.66
N LYS A 329 -6.15 -22.60 4.31
CA LYS A 329 -6.78 -21.64 5.24
C LYS A 329 -8.23 -21.99 5.51
N LEU A 330 -8.96 -22.40 4.46
CA LEU A 330 -10.35 -22.81 4.54
C LEU A 330 -10.50 -24.10 5.36
N LEU A 331 -9.59 -25.07 5.17
CA LEU A 331 -9.52 -26.28 5.97
C LEU A 331 -9.24 -25.98 7.45
N LYS A 332 -8.28 -25.10 7.75
CA LYS A 332 -8.02 -24.66 9.14
C LYS A 332 -9.25 -24.01 9.79
N GLN A 333 -10.02 -23.21 9.04
CA GLN A 333 -11.27 -22.63 9.53
C GLN A 333 -12.34 -23.70 9.79
N LEU A 334 -12.47 -24.69 8.89
CA LEU A 334 -13.39 -25.81 9.07
C LEU A 334 -13.04 -26.65 10.30
N LEU A 335 -11.76 -26.89 10.56
CA LEU A 335 -11.29 -27.66 11.72
C LEU A 335 -11.54 -26.96 13.07
N ILE A 336 -11.80 -25.65 13.09
CA ILE A 336 -12.15 -24.90 14.31
C ILE A 336 -13.65 -25.03 14.63
N LEU A 337 -14.50 -25.41 13.66
CA LEU A 337 -15.95 -25.55 13.86
C LEU A 337 -16.29 -26.70 14.81
N GLN A 338 -17.49 -26.67 15.38
CA GLN A 338 -18.00 -27.79 16.18
C GLN A 338 -18.13 -29.07 15.33
N PRO A 339 -17.94 -30.27 15.92
CA PRO A 339 -17.98 -31.54 15.19
C PRO A 339 -19.26 -31.75 14.36
N GLU A 340 -20.42 -31.29 14.84
CA GLU A 340 -21.69 -31.38 14.11
C GLU A 340 -21.69 -30.53 12.84
N GLN A 341 -21.13 -29.32 12.91
CA GLN A 341 -20.99 -28.43 11.74
C GLN A 341 -19.96 -28.97 10.75
N GLN A 342 -18.86 -29.54 11.22
CA GLN A 342 -17.87 -30.22 10.37
C GLN A 342 -18.52 -31.37 9.58
N LEU A 343 -19.32 -32.20 10.25
CA LEU A 343 -20.02 -33.32 9.62
C LEU A 343 -21.05 -32.85 8.59
N SER A 344 -21.77 -31.76 8.88
CA SER A 344 -22.73 -31.15 7.93
C SER A 344 -22.04 -30.62 6.67
N VAL A 345 -20.93 -29.90 6.83
CA VAL A 345 -20.12 -29.41 5.70
C VAL A 345 -19.57 -30.57 4.88
N TYR A 346 -19.03 -31.61 5.52
CA TYR A 346 -18.52 -32.79 4.84
C TYR A 346 -19.61 -33.49 4.01
N LYS A 347 -20.80 -33.72 4.59
CA LYS A 347 -21.92 -34.36 3.88
C LYS A 347 -22.37 -33.54 2.67
N THR A 348 -22.48 -32.22 2.83
CA THR A 348 -22.86 -31.30 1.73
C THR A 348 -21.81 -31.31 0.62
N LEU A 349 -20.52 -31.19 0.97
CA LEU A 349 -19.43 -31.23 0.00
C LEU A 349 -19.37 -32.58 -0.73
N LYS A 350 -19.52 -33.69 0.00
CA LYS A 350 -19.60 -35.05 -0.57
C LYS A 350 -20.73 -35.15 -1.58
N SER A 351 -21.93 -34.67 -1.24
CA SER A 351 -23.09 -34.72 -2.15
C SER A 351 -22.85 -33.96 -3.46
N HIS A 352 -22.27 -32.76 -3.39
CA HIS A 352 -21.91 -31.98 -4.58
C HIS A 352 -20.80 -32.63 -5.42
N LEU A 353 -19.80 -33.26 -4.79
CA LEU A 353 -18.73 -33.94 -5.53
C LEU A 353 -19.24 -35.20 -6.24
N VAL A 354 -20.23 -35.89 -5.67
CA VAL A 354 -20.92 -37.02 -6.32
C VAL A 354 -21.79 -36.53 -7.48
N GLU A 355 -22.54 -35.44 -7.29
CA GLU A 355 -23.37 -34.82 -8.34
C GLU A 355 -22.55 -34.34 -9.54
N LYS A 356 -21.35 -33.78 -9.29
CA LYS A 356 -20.40 -33.41 -10.34
C LYS A 356 -19.66 -34.59 -10.98
N GLY A 357 -19.91 -35.82 -10.54
CA GLY A 357 -19.25 -37.02 -11.06
C GLY A 357 -17.76 -37.14 -10.72
N ILE A 358 -17.27 -36.34 -9.76
CA ILE A 358 -15.86 -36.33 -9.33
C ILE A 358 -15.62 -37.47 -8.34
N LEU A 359 -16.62 -37.79 -7.50
CA LEU A 359 -16.58 -38.87 -6.52
C LEU A 359 -17.57 -39.96 -6.93
N GLN A 360 -17.11 -41.22 -6.99
CA GLN A 360 -18.03 -42.33 -7.21
C GLN A 360 -18.97 -42.48 -6.00
N PRO A 361 -20.28 -42.73 -6.22
CA PRO A 361 -21.18 -43.05 -5.12
C PRO A 361 -20.67 -44.31 -4.43
N SER A 362 -20.58 -44.28 -3.10
CA SER A 362 -20.12 -45.42 -2.33
C SER A 362 -21.04 -46.61 -2.61
N LEU A 363 -20.52 -47.63 -3.32
CA LEU A 363 -21.16 -48.94 -3.43
C LEU A 363 -21.35 -49.45 -2.00
N ARG A 364 -22.61 -49.52 -1.55
CA ARG A 364 -22.96 -50.27 -0.33
C ARG A 364 -22.71 -51.75 -0.64
N GLY A 365 -21.66 -52.31 -0.02
CA GLY A 365 -21.56 -53.74 0.26
C GLY A 365 -22.34 -54.09 1.51
#